data_AF-A0A920B7M4-F1
#
_entry.id   AF-A0A920B7M4-F1
#
_cell.length_a   1.000
_cell.length_b   1.000
_cell.length_c   1.000
_cell.angle_alpha   90.00
_cell.angle_beta   90.00
_cell.angle_gamma   90.00
#
_symmetry.space_group_name_H-M   'P 1'
#
loop_
_entity.id
_entity.type
_entity.pdbx_description
1 polymer ?
#
loop_
_entity_poly.entity_id
_entity_poly.type
_entity_poly.pdbx_seq_one_letter_code
_entity_poly.pdbx_strand_id
1 'polypeptide(L)' 'MGRWKWIFSCKIAILGPSISIPINEGLLRLGTWQQIVVIDFDNRPRSRKLFFQL' A
#
# COMPACT_ATOMS: atom_id res chain seq x y z
N MET A 1 -9.31 23.45 14.12
CA MET A 1 -7.94 23.19 14.63
C MET A 1 -7.53 21.79 14.18
N GLY A 2 -6.85 21.72 13.04
CA GLY A 2 -6.72 20.51 12.22
C GLY A 2 -5.76 19.47 12.80
N ARG A 3 -6.23 18.24 12.91
CA ARG A 3 -5.46 17.10 13.42
C ARG A 3 -4.55 16.59 12.30
N TRP A 4 -3.33 17.12 12.25
CA TRP A 4 -2.24 16.60 11.42
C TRP A 4 -1.95 15.17 11.83
N LYS A 5 -2.54 14.23 11.09
CA LYS A 5 -2.24 12.82 11.21
C LYS A 5 -0.97 12.62 10.39
N TRP A 6 0.17 12.58 11.07
CA TRP A 6 1.48 12.36 10.48
C TRP A 6 1.44 11.14 9.53
N ILE A 7 1.28 11.41 8.24
CA ILE A 7 1.22 10.41 7.16
C ILE A 7 2.59 9.74 6.97
N PHE A 8 3.64 10.34 7.52
CA PHE A 8 5.01 9.83 7.46
C PHE A 8 5.42 9.23 8.80
N SER A 9 4.92 8.03 9.10
CA SER A 9 5.67 7.13 9.98
C SER A 9 6.90 6.63 9.24
N CYS A 10 8.07 6.56 9.89
CA CYS A 10 9.32 6.13 9.26
C CYS A 10 9.19 4.79 8.50
N LYS A 11 8.36 3.87 9.00
CA LYS A 11 8.06 2.58 8.35
C LYS A 11 7.33 2.71 7.01
N ILE A 12 6.41 3.67 6.91
CA ILE A 12 5.67 3.95 5.67
C ILE A 12 6.58 4.68 4.68
N ALA A 13 7.48 5.53 5.16
CA ALA A 13 8.43 6.26 4.31
C ALA A 13 9.38 5.33 3.53
N ILE A 14 9.74 4.18 4.11
CA ILE A 14 10.62 3.19 3.45
C ILE A 14 9.88 2.40 2.36
N LEU A 15 8.64 1.97 2.63
CA LEU A 15 7.87 1.10 1.71
C LEU A 15 7.08 1.88 0.65
N GLY A 16 6.79 3.15 0.92
CA GLY A 16 5.90 3.95 0.10
C GLY A 16 4.41 3.58 0.27
N PRO A 17 3.49 4.51 -0.06
CA PRO A 17 2.05 4.29 0.08
C PRO A 17 1.40 3.53 -1.08
N SER A 18 2.14 3.27 -2.16
CA SER A 18 1.62 2.68 -3.40
C SER A 18 2.70 1.92 -4.16
N ILE A 19 2.30 0.92 -4.92
CA ILE A 19 3.15 0.18 -5.86
C ILE A 19 2.46 0.11 -7.23
N SER A 20 3.26 0.10 -8.30
CA SER A 20 2.77 -0.09 -9.67
C SER A 20 3.21 -1.47 -10.16
N ILE A 21 2.27 -2.24 -10.69
CA ILE A 21 2.52 -3.61 -11.15
C ILE A 21 2.13 -3.69 -12.63
N PRO A 22 3.00 -4.23 -13.50
CA PRO A 22 2.67 -4.40 -14.91
C PRO A 22 1.56 -5.44 -15.10
N ILE A 23 0.62 -5.11 -15.97
CA ILE A 23 -0.45 -6.01 -16.41
C ILE A 23 -0.11 -6.47 -17.82
N ASN A 24 -0.03 -7.79 -18.01
CA ASN A 24 0.13 -8.39 -19.33
C ASN A 24 -0.98 -9.41 -19.54
N GLU A 25 -1.67 -9.33 -20.68
CA GLU A 25 -2.78 -10.25 -21.04
C GLU A 25 -3.89 -10.31 -19.97
N GLY A 26 -4.14 -9.20 -19.27
CA GLY A 26 -5.16 -9.12 -18.20
C GLY A 26 -4.72 -9.75 -16.88
N LEU A 27 -3.46 -10.21 -16.76
CA LEU A 27 -2.91 -10.79 -15.53
C LEU A 27 -1.85 -9.86 -14.93
N LEU A 28 -1.85 -9.73 -13.59
CA LEU A 28 -0.77 -9.09 -12.84
C LEU A 28 0.49 -9.93 -13.00
N ARG A 29 1.55 -9.36 -13.60
CA ARG A 29 2.83 -10.06 -13.75
C ARG A 29 3.64 -9.90 -12.48
N LEU A 30 3.61 -10.96 -11.66
CA LEU A 30 4.41 -11.11 -10.47
C LEU A 30 5.46 -12.20 -10.70
N GLY A 31 6.66 -12.04 -10.15
CA GLY A 31 7.64 -13.11 -10.09
C GLY A 31 7.16 -14.24 -9.16
N THR A 32 7.75 -15.43 -9.30
CA THR A 32 7.37 -16.64 -8.54
C THR A 32 7.33 -16.44 -7.02
N TRP A 33 8.12 -15.49 -6.51
CA TRP A 33 8.24 -15.18 -5.08
C TRP A 33 7.69 -13.80 -4.70
N GLN A 34 6.97 -13.13 -5.61
CA GLN A 34 6.39 -11.81 -5.35
C GLN A 34 4.92 -11.95 -4.95
N GLN A 35 4.59 -11.40 -3.77
CA GLN A 35 3.22 -11.34 -3.27
C GLN A 35 2.87 -9.91 -2.88
N ILE A 36 1.65 -9.49 -3.25
CA ILE A 36 1.11 -8.18 -2.87
C ILE A 36 0.53 -8.30 -1.46
N VAL A 37 1.06 -7.52 -0.54
CA VAL A 37 0.62 -7.51 0.87
C VAL A 37 0.28 -6.10 1.30
N VAL A 38 -0.78 -5.97 2.10
CA VAL A 38 -1.17 -4.71 2.73
C VAL A 38 -0.68 -4.73 4.16
N ILE A 39 0.18 -3.77 4.52
CA ILE A 39 0.78 -3.67 5.84
C ILE A 39 0.24 -2.42 6.53
N ASP A 40 -0.51 -2.59 7.62
CA ASP A 40 -0.91 -1.47 8.49
C ASP A 40 -0.03 -1.47 9.75
N PHE A 41 0.67 -0.36 9.98
CA PHE A 41 1.53 -0.16 11.16
C PHE A 41 0.80 0.54 12.31
N ASP A 42 -0.52 0.68 12.23
CA ASP A 42 -1.36 1.28 13.25
C ASP A 42 -1.90 0.22 14.23
N ASN A 43 -1.71 0.44 15.53
CA ASN A 43 -2.14 -0.51 16.57
C ASN A 43 -3.63 -0.38 16.93
N ARG A 44 -4.40 0.43 16.17
CA ARG A 44 -5.84 0.65 16.39
C ARG A 44 -6.62 0.19 15.16
N PRO A 45 -7.73 -0.55 15.33
CA PRO A 45 -8.54 -1.00 14.20
C PRO A 45 -9.14 0.21 13.49
N ARG A 46 -8.77 0.40 12.22
CA ARG A 46 -9.32 1.42 11.33
C ARG A 46 -9.64 0.78 9.99
N SER A 47 -10.75 1.19 9.38
CA SER A 47 -11.04 0.81 8.00
C SER A 47 -10.14 1.61 7.06
N ARG A 48 -9.29 0.93 6.30
CA ARG A 48 -8.49 1.52 5.21
C ARG A 48 -9.19 1.22 3.88
N LYS A 49 -9.23 2.20 2.98
CA LYS A 49 -9.67 2.00 1.60
C LYS A 49 -8.44 1.78 0.74
N LEU A 50 -8.47 0.74 -0.09
CA LEU A 50 -7.48 0.48 -1.12
C LEU A 50 -8.07 0.96 -2.45
N PHE A 51 -7.26 1.67 -3.22
CA PHE A 51 -7.63 2.15 -4.54
C PHE A 51 -6.79 1.43 -5.58
N PHE A 52 -7.44 0.98 -6.65
CA PHE A 52 -6.80 0.37 -7.81
C PHE A 52 -6.98 1.31 -8.99
N GLN A 53 -5.91 1.55 -9.72
CA GLN A 53 -5.90 2.38 -10.92
C GLN A 53 -5.18 1.60 -12.02
N LEU A 54 -5.79 1.57 -13.21
CA LEU A 54 -5.31 0.90 -14.41
C LEU A 54 -4.83 1.94 -15.43
#